data_AF-A0A969LCG2-F1
#
_entry.id   AF-A0A969LCG2-F1
#
_cell.length_a   1.000
_cell.length_b   1.000
_cell.length_c   1.000
_cell.angle_alpha   90.00
_cell.angle_beta   90.00
_cell.angle_gamma   90.00
#
_symmetry.space_group_name_H-M   'P 1'
#
loop_
_entity.id
_entity.type
_entity.pdbx_description
1 polymer ?
#
loop_
_entity_poly.entity_id
_entity_poly.type
_entity_poly.pdbx_seq_one_letter_code
_entity_poly.pdbx_strand_id
1 'polypeptide(L)'
;MFRVAVGGIGSENSTFSPLRTRLADFDIVRGADLLHDASYTFLAGYPLEALPLLSAWALPGGPIEQAAYTQLKSEFLEGLRRSLPLDGVYLNLHGAMFVDGMLDAEADLLHALRGVVGPDCLIAASMDLHGNISAALVQQLDIITGFRTAPHIDVAETQARAVDLLLHCLNSGIRPQMTHIAVPIILPGERTSTVYEPAASLYGRLPAVSQRPGVLDASLFVGYVWADEPRTSASVVVVGTAASAMQQAARELAAQFWAVRAQFDSGMPVGSIDECITMALAAPEPCVFISDSGDNPTAGGVGDLPIVLAHLLRAAVPSAVLASIPDAQRWRCVWRRRWG
;
A
#
# COMPACT_ATOMS: atom_id res chain seq x y z
N MET A 1 -26.42 10.83 13.34
CA MET A 1 -25.56 9.91 12.58
C MET A 1 -24.21 10.58 12.45
N PHE A 2 -23.09 9.89 12.67
CA PHE A 2 -21.78 10.53 12.62
C PHE A 2 -21.44 10.98 11.19
N ARG A 3 -20.91 12.19 11.06
CA ARG A 3 -20.45 12.78 9.79
C ARG A 3 -19.01 12.37 9.55
N VAL A 4 -18.79 11.52 8.55
CA VAL A 4 -17.46 10.97 8.25
C VAL A 4 -17.06 11.33 6.84
N ALA A 5 -15.99 12.11 6.69
CA ALA A 5 -15.41 12.36 5.37
C ALA A 5 -14.65 11.12 4.87
N VAL A 6 -14.80 10.76 3.60
CA VAL A 6 -14.17 9.57 3.02
C VAL A 6 -13.44 9.88 1.72
N GLY A 7 -12.28 9.27 1.52
CA GLY A 7 -11.47 9.44 0.30
C GLY A 7 -10.03 8.96 0.48
N GLY A 8 -9.17 9.26 -0.49
CA GLY A 8 -7.77 8.86 -0.41
C GLY A 8 -6.92 9.34 -1.57
N ILE A 9 -5.61 9.36 -1.37
CA ILE A 9 -4.61 9.52 -2.43
C ILE A 9 -3.61 8.40 -2.20
N GLY A 10 -3.42 7.53 -3.19
CA GLY A 10 -2.61 6.32 -3.04
C GLY A 10 -1.85 5.96 -4.31
N SER A 11 -0.59 5.57 -4.13
CA SER A 11 0.26 4.95 -5.14
C SER A 11 1.48 4.34 -4.43
N GLU A 12 2.13 3.39 -5.07
CA GLU A 12 3.42 2.84 -4.64
C GLU A 12 4.50 3.36 -5.58
N ASN A 13 5.47 4.11 -5.07
CA ASN A 13 6.38 4.87 -5.94
C ASN A 13 7.84 4.54 -5.68
N SER A 14 8.46 3.86 -6.64
CA SER A 14 9.89 3.57 -6.66
C SER A 14 10.68 4.85 -6.89
N THR A 15 11.57 5.18 -5.96
CA THR A 15 12.51 6.31 -6.09
C THR A 15 13.54 6.09 -7.19
N PHE A 16 13.73 4.83 -7.61
CA PHE A 16 14.71 4.44 -8.63
C PHE A 16 14.13 4.45 -10.05
N SER A 17 12.81 4.52 -10.18
CA SER A 17 12.16 4.49 -11.49
C SER A 17 12.32 5.83 -12.22
N PRO A 18 12.72 5.82 -13.50
CA PRO A 18 12.92 7.04 -14.28
C PRO A 18 11.60 7.65 -14.78
N LEU A 19 10.49 6.90 -14.72
CA LEU A 19 9.19 7.34 -15.19
C LEU A 19 8.39 7.96 -14.06
N ARG A 20 8.17 9.27 -14.16
CA ARG A 20 7.37 10.01 -13.19
C ARG A 20 5.89 9.70 -13.34
N THR A 21 5.21 9.53 -12.22
CA THR A 21 3.74 9.43 -12.17
C THR A 21 3.14 10.84 -12.25
N ARG A 22 2.32 11.08 -13.27
CA ARG A 22 1.67 12.36 -13.57
C ARG A 22 0.24 12.34 -13.10
N LEU A 23 -0.39 13.51 -13.06
CA LEU A 23 -1.82 13.62 -12.74
C LEU A 23 -2.71 12.76 -13.66
N ALA A 24 -2.33 12.64 -14.94
CA ALA A 24 -3.07 11.86 -15.92
C ALA A 24 -2.98 10.34 -15.71
N ASP A 25 -2.05 9.88 -14.86
CA ASP A 25 -1.86 8.47 -14.53
C ASP A 25 -2.70 8.05 -13.30
N PHE A 26 -3.41 8.98 -12.67
CA PHE A 26 -4.35 8.70 -11.59
C PHE A 26 -5.75 8.46 -12.13
N ASP A 27 -6.36 7.37 -11.69
CA ASP A 27 -7.80 7.17 -11.71
C ASP A 27 -8.42 7.98 -10.57
N ILE A 28 -9.14 9.06 -10.91
CA ILE A 28 -9.70 10.01 -9.93
C ILE A 28 -11.22 9.95 -9.94
N VAL A 29 -11.80 9.50 -8.83
CA VAL A 29 -13.24 9.52 -8.57
C VAL A 29 -13.56 10.62 -7.57
N ARG A 30 -14.65 11.37 -7.79
CA ARG A 30 -14.98 12.59 -7.03
C ARG A 30 -16.41 12.61 -6.52
N GLY A 31 -16.61 13.23 -5.37
CA GLY A 31 -17.93 13.54 -4.82
C GLY A 31 -18.81 12.30 -4.70
N ALA A 32 -20.10 12.43 -4.99
CA ALA A 32 -21.06 11.34 -4.81
C ALA A 32 -20.70 10.06 -5.58
N ASP A 33 -20.03 10.16 -6.74
CA ASP A 33 -19.60 9.01 -7.53
C ASP A 33 -18.66 8.09 -6.75
N LEU A 34 -17.93 8.63 -5.77
CA LEU A 34 -17.04 7.85 -4.93
C LEU A 34 -17.78 6.76 -4.15
N LEU A 35 -19.02 7.00 -3.71
CA LEU A 35 -19.80 6.00 -2.98
C LEU A 35 -20.32 4.86 -3.87
N HIS A 36 -20.17 5.00 -5.19
CA HIS A 36 -20.45 3.97 -6.19
C HIS A 36 -19.19 3.24 -6.65
N ASP A 37 -18.00 3.71 -6.25
CA ASP A 37 -16.74 3.02 -6.51
C ASP A 37 -16.64 1.73 -5.68
N ALA A 38 -16.15 0.66 -6.30
CA ALA A 38 -16.05 -0.67 -5.66
C ALA A 38 -15.31 -0.60 -4.32
N SER A 39 -14.30 0.26 -4.20
CA SER A 39 -13.48 0.45 -3.00
C SER A 39 -14.21 1.13 -1.85
N TYR A 40 -15.42 1.67 -2.07
CA TYR A 40 -16.18 2.44 -1.08
C TYR A 40 -17.64 2.01 -0.95
N THR A 41 -18.17 1.17 -1.84
CA THR A 41 -19.55 0.66 -1.75
C THR A 41 -19.89 0.00 -0.41
N PHE A 42 -18.89 -0.59 0.26
CA PHE A 42 -19.05 -1.21 1.58
C PHE A 42 -19.53 -0.22 2.67
N LEU A 43 -19.30 1.08 2.50
CA LEU A 43 -19.73 2.13 3.43
C LEU A 43 -21.26 2.20 3.56
N ALA A 44 -22.02 1.76 2.55
CA ALA A 44 -23.48 1.73 2.59
C ALA A 44 -24.04 0.80 3.69
N GLY A 45 -23.22 -0.14 4.19
CA GLY A 45 -23.59 -1.04 5.29
C GLY A 45 -23.47 -0.41 6.69
N TYR A 46 -22.94 0.81 6.79
CA TYR A 46 -22.61 1.43 8.07
C TYR A 46 -23.59 2.53 8.50
N PRO A 47 -23.84 2.70 9.81
CA PRO A 47 -24.71 3.75 10.35
C PRO A 47 -23.99 5.11 10.45
N LEU A 48 -23.44 5.59 9.33
CA LEU A 48 -22.73 6.87 9.22
C LEU A 48 -23.22 7.71 8.04
N GLU A 49 -23.05 9.02 8.11
CA GLU A 49 -23.23 9.94 6.99
C GLU A 49 -21.87 10.05 6.28
N ALA A 50 -21.69 9.27 5.21
CA ALA A 50 -20.48 9.30 4.40
C ALA A 50 -20.46 10.58 3.54
N LEU A 51 -19.44 11.41 3.74
CA LEU A 51 -19.23 12.66 3.00
C LEU A 51 -18.06 12.45 2.03
N PRO A 52 -18.31 12.01 0.79
CA PRO A 52 -17.24 11.65 -0.13
C PRO A 52 -16.48 12.88 -0.61
N LEU A 53 -15.15 12.76 -0.62
CA LEU A 53 -14.23 13.76 -1.13
C LEU A 53 -13.74 13.35 -2.53
N LEU A 54 -12.45 13.09 -2.69
CA LEU A 54 -11.89 12.44 -3.86
C LEU A 54 -11.15 11.18 -3.44
N SER A 55 -11.08 10.24 -4.38
CA SER A 55 -10.15 9.11 -4.34
C SER A 55 -9.30 9.18 -5.60
N ALA A 56 -7.99 9.26 -5.45
CA ALA A 56 -7.03 9.28 -6.55
C ALA A 56 -6.04 8.13 -6.38
N TRP A 57 -6.10 7.16 -7.30
CA TRP A 57 -5.22 6.00 -7.29
C TRP A 57 -4.43 5.90 -8.59
N ALA A 58 -3.12 5.76 -8.48
CA ALA A 58 -2.25 5.44 -9.61
C ALA A 58 -1.62 4.06 -9.38
N LEU A 59 -1.42 3.32 -10.47
CA LEU A 59 -0.63 2.08 -10.44
C LEU A 59 0.78 2.36 -9.88
N PRO A 60 1.46 1.32 -9.36
CA PRO A 60 2.85 1.46 -8.95
C PRO A 60 3.72 2.01 -10.08
N GLY A 61 4.64 2.90 -9.75
CA GLY A 61 5.43 3.62 -10.75
C GLY A 61 6.62 4.34 -10.14
N GLY A 62 7.14 5.35 -10.83
CA GLY A 62 8.17 6.21 -10.26
C GLY A 62 7.62 7.38 -9.45
N PRO A 63 8.47 8.36 -9.10
CA PRO A 63 8.08 9.49 -8.27
C PRO A 63 6.90 10.26 -8.83
N ILE A 64 5.94 10.61 -7.98
CA ILE A 64 4.83 11.48 -8.36
C ILE A 64 5.36 12.90 -8.59
N GLU A 65 4.90 13.54 -9.66
CA GLU A 65 5.19 14.95 -9.91
C GLU A 65 4.60 15.83 -8.79
N GLN A 66 5.42 16.70 -8.22
CA GLN A 66 5.00 17.59 -7.12
C GLN A 66 3.76 18.42 -7.47
N ALA A 67 3.61 18.85 -8.72
CA ALA A 67 2.44 19.59 -9.19
C ALA A 67 1.16 18.74 -9.13
N ALA A 68 1.24 17.46 -9.51
CA ALA A 68 0.12 16.53 -9.44
C ALA A 68 -0.31 16.29 -8.00
N TYR A 69 0.64 16.00 -7.11
CA TYR A 69 0.40 15.86 -5.68
C TYR A 69 -0.23 17.12 -5.07
N THR A 70 0.35 18.30 -5.36
CA THR A 70 -0.14 19.58 -4.83
C THR A 70 -1.58 19.85 -5.25
N GLN A 71 -1.92 19.56 -6.51
CA GLN A 71 -3.28 19.70 -7.01
C GLN A 71 -4.25 18.75 -6.29
N LEU A 72 -3.92 17.46 -6.20
CA LEU A 72 -4.76 16.45 -5.52
C LEU A 72 -4.94 16.78 -4.03
N LYS A 73 -3.86 17.13 -3.34
CA LYS A 73 -3.89 17.54 -1.93
C LYS A 73 -4.76 18.80 -1.73
N SER A 74 -4.61 19.82 -2.58
CA SER A 74 -5.43 21.04 -2.48
C SER A 74 -6.92 20.73 -2.65
N GLU A 75 -7.27 19.96 -3.68
CA GLU A 75 -8.65 19.57 -3.97
C GLU A 75 -9.25 18.76 -2.80
N PHE A 76 -8.49 17.81 -2.25
CA PHE A 76 -8.89 17.01 -1.10
C PHE A 76 -9.18 17.88 0.13
N LEU A 77 -8.27 18.80 0.47
CA LEU A 77 -8.41 19.69 1.62
C LEU A 77 -9.55 20.71 1.45
N GLU A 78 -9.83 21.17 0.23
CA GLU A 78 -10.98 22.02 -0.07
C GLU A 78 -12.31 21.28 0.09
N GLY A 79 -12.37 20.01 -0.35
CA GLY A 79 -13.51 19.14 -0.06
C GLY A 79 -13.73 18.99 1.44
N LEU A 80 -12.66 18.70 2.18
CA LEU A 80 -12.71 18.53 3.63
C LEU A 80 -13.23 19.78 4.37
N ARG A 81 -12.74 20.98 4.01
CA ARG A 81 -13.21 22.25 4.58
C ARG A 81 -14.70 22.49 4.36
N ARG A 82 -15.22 22.11 3.20
CA ARG A 82 -16.65 22.25 2.85
C ARG A 82 -17.54 21.26 3.60
N SER A 83 -16.98 20.13 4.05
CA SER A 83 -17.71 19.08 4.77
C SER A 83 -17.82 19.31 6.28
N LEU A 84 -17.06 20.27 6.83
CA LEU A 84 -17.07 20.60 8.26
C LEU A 84 -18.47 21.02 8.75
N PRO A 85 -18.83 20.72 10.01
CA PRO A 85 -18.06 19.93 10.99
C PRO A 85 -18.08 18.42 10.69
N LEU A 86 -17.05 17.70 11.16
CA LEU A 86 -16.87 16.26 10.98
C LEU A 86 -16.62 15.58 12.32
N ASP A 87 -17.23 14.42 12.53
CA ASP A 87 -16.96 13.55 13.68
C ASP A 87 -15.73 12.67 13.41
N GLY A 88 -15.55 12.25 12.14
CA GLY A 88 -14.40 11.47 11.73
C GLY A 88 -13.99 11.66 10.28
N VAL A 89 -12.84 11.07 9.93
CA VAL A 89 -12.34 10.94 8.57
C VAL A 89 -11.87 9.49 8.39
N TYR A 90 -12.28 8.85 7.31
CA TYR A 90 -11.74 7.58 6.87
C TYR A 90 -10.93 7.76 5.57
N LEU A 91 -9.69 7.28 5.59
CA LEU A 91 -8.76 7.42 4.47
C LEU A 91 -8.36 6.04 3.94
N ASN A 92 -8.45 5.87 2.63
CA ASN A 92 -7.82 4.75 1.95
C ASN A 92 -6.48 5.23 1.37
N LEU A 93 -5.38 4.87 2.03
CA LEU A 93 -4.02 5.29 1.67
C LEU A 93 -3.18 4.07 1.29
N HIS A 94 -2.04 4.27 0.63
CA HIS A 94 -1.12 3.16 0.33
C HIS A 94 -0.10 2.95 1.44
N GLY A 95 0.54 4.02 1.91
CA GLY A 95 1.67 4.01 2.83
C GLY A 95 3.04 4.10 2.16
N ALA A 96 3.12 3.98 0.82
CA ALA A 96 4.38 3.98 0.06
C ALA A 96 4.40 5.04 -1.05
N MET A 97 3.63 6.12 -0.87
CA MET A 97 3.59 7.20 -1.84
C MET A 97 4.86 8.04 -1.76
N PHE A 98 5.51 8.28 -2.88
CA PHE A 98 6.69 9.14 -2.99
C PHE A 98 6.48 10.26 -4.00
N VAL A 99 6.76 11.50 -3.59
CA VAL A 99 6.63 12.70 -4.40
C VAL A 99 8.00 13.32 -4.60
N ASP A 100 8.32 13.69 -5.84
CA ASP A 100 9.60 14.29 -6.20
C ASP A 100 9.90 15.53 -5.35
N GLY A 101 11.09 15.56 -4.74
CA GLY A 101 11.54 16.66 -3.88
C GLY A 101 10.90 16.72 -2.48
N MET A 102 10.15 15.70 -2.06
CA MET A 102 9.54 15.62 -0.74
C MET A 102 10.07 14.44 0.07
N LEU A 103 9.95 14.54 1.38
CA LEU A 103 10.12 13.41 2.31
C LEU A 103 8.75 13.13 2.91
N ASP A 104 8.31 11.87 2.86
CA ASP A 104 7.06 11.42 3.50
C ASP A 104 5.81 12.26 3.12
N ALA A 105 5.38 12.10 1.86
CA ALA A 105 4.23 12.84 1.31
C ALA A 105 2.91 12.53 2.03
N GLU A 106 2.81 11.37 2.70
CA GLU A 106 1.61 10.96 3.42
C GLU A 106 1.53 11.63 4.80
N ALA A 107 2.65 11.76 5.52
CA ALA A 107 2.68 12.60 6.71
C ALA A 107 2.36 14.07 6.39
N ASP A 108 2.85 14.61 5.26
CA ASP A 108 2.52 15.97 4.81
C ASP A 108 1.02 16.15 4.50
N LEU A 109 0.38 15.16 3.86
CA LEU A 109 -1.06 15.18 3.63
C LEU A 109 -1.84 15.15 4.96
N LEU A 110 -1.48 14.23 5.85
CA LEU A 110 -2.17 14.03 7.12
C LEU A 110 -1.99 15.21 8.07
N HIS A 111 -0.82 15.85 8.09
CA HIS A 111 -0.59 17.05 8.88
C HIS A 111 -1.51 18.20 8.42
N ALA A 112 -1.61 18.42 7.11
CA ALA A 112 -2.51 19.43 6.56
C ALA A 112 -3.98 19.10 6.82
N LEU A 113 -4.36 17.82 6.73
CA LEU A 113 -5.69 17.33 7.04
C LEU A 113 -6.06 17.59 8.51
N ARG A 114 -5.17 17.22 9.44
CA ARG A 114 -5.33 17.45 10.88
C ARG A 114 -5.50 18.94 11.19
N GLY A 115 -4.78 19.82 10.50
CA GLY A 115 -4.94 21.26 10.62
C GLY A 115 -6.31 21.78 10.19
N VAL A 116 -7.01 21.09 9.29
CA VAL A 116 -8.36 21.45 8.83
C VAL A 116 -9.45 20.94 9.78
N VAL A 117 -9.37 19.66 10.18
CA VAL A 117 -10.44 19.02 10.99
C VAL A 117 -10.27 19.24 12.50
N GLY A 118 -9.09 19.67 12.92
CA GLY A 118 -8.78 19.89 14.33
C GLY A 118 -8.44 18.59 15.09
N PRO A 119 -8.09 18.73 16.38
CA PRO A 119 -7.67 17.58 17.19
C PRO A 119 -8.84 16.65 17.53
N ASP A 120 -10.07 17.15 17.62
CA ASP A 120 -11.22 16.42 18.16
C ASP A 120 -11.84 15.41 17.16
N CYS A 121 -11.69 15.66 15.85
CA CYS A 121 -12.13 14.75 14.80
C CYS A 121 -11.25 13.49 14.77
N LEU A 122 -11.82 12.27 14.75
CA LEU A 122 -11.02 11.04 14.66
C LEU A 122 -10.59 10.74 13.22
N ILE A 123 -9.33 10.40 12.99
CA ILE A 123 -8.82 10.02 11.66
C ILE A 123 -8.42 8.55 11.66
N ALA A 124 -9.08 7.76 10.82
CA ALA A 124 -8.77 6.36 10.56
C ALA A 124 -8.22 6.18 9.14
N ALA A 125 -7.23 5.32 8.98
CA ALA A 125 -6.70 4.93 7.68
C ALA A 125 -6.58 3.41 7.54
N SER A 126 -6.91 2.89 6.35
CA SER A 126 -6.47 1.57 5.90
C SER A 126 -5.29 1.73 4.95
N MET A 127 -4.28 0.86 5.07
CA MET A 127 -3.04 0.94 4.30
C MET A 127 -2.55 -0.41 3.80
N ASP A 128 -1.73 -0.37 2.75
CA ASP A 128 -1.01 -1.53 2.25
C ASP A 128 0.08 -1.94 3.25
N LEU A 129 0.33 -3.25 3.39
CA LEU A 129 1.40 -3.76 4.24
C LEU A 129 2.80 -3.39 3.73
N HIS A 130 2.94 -3.00 2.46
CA HIS A 130 4.18 -2.45 1.91
C HIS A 130 4.42 -0.99 2.32
N GLY A 131 3.51 -0.36 3.05
CA GLY A 131 3.67 1.02 3.49
C GLY A 131 4.95 1.26 4.31
N ASN A 132 5.69 2.32 3.97
CA ASN A 132 6.80 2.86 4.74
C ASN A 132 6.24 3.77 5.85
N ILE A 133 5.81 3.18 6.96
CA ILE A 133 5.12 3.93 8.02
C ILE A 133 6.11 4.71 8.88
N SER A 134 5.94 6.03 8.94
CA SER A 134 6.78 6.91 9.76
C SER A 134 6.10 7.27 11.09
N ALA A 135 6.93 7.71 12.05
CA ALA A 135 6.42 8.28 13.29
C ALA A 135 5.59 9.56 13.05
N ALA A 136 5.95 10.36 12.05
CA ALA A 136 5.24 11.60 11.72
C ALA A 136 3.83 11.32 11.18
N LEU A 137 3.69 10.30 10.33
CA LEU A 137 2.41 9.80 9.83
C LEU A 137 1.54 9.30 10.99
N VAL A 138 2.07 8.43 11.85
CA VAL A 138 1.34 7.85 12.99
C VAL A 138 0.86 8.94 13.95
N GLN A 139 1.62 10.01 14.16
CA GLN A 139 1.21 11.12 15.04
C GLN A 139 -0.04 11.89 14.56
N GLN A 140 -0.38 11.81 13.27
CA GLN A 140 -1.54 12.52 12.72
C GLN A 140 -2.81 11.67 12.66
N LEU A 141 -2.69 10.35 12.77
CA LEU A 141 -3.80 9.41 12.79
C LEU A 141 -4.28 9.14 14.22
N ASP A 142 -5.49 8.61 14.36
CA ASP A 142 -5.98 7.99 15.59
C ASP A 142 -6.04 6.46 15.44
N ILE A 143 -6.33 5.97 14.21
CA ILE A 143 -6.46 4.56 13.88
C ILE A 143 -5.73 4.29 12.56
N ILE A 144 -4.97 3.20 12.53
CA ILE A 144 -4.37 2.65 11.31
C ILE A 144 -4.55 1.14 11.28
N THR A 145 -4.99 0.61 10.14
CA THR A 145 -5.07 -0.82 9.87
C THR A 145 -4.27 -1.14 8.61
N GLY A 146 -3.41 -2.15 8.66
CA GLY A 146 -2.64 -2.63 7.52
C GLY A 146 -3.21 -3.93 6.96
N PHE A 147 -3.00 -4.20 5.67
CA PHE A 147 -3.28 -5.51 5.08
C PHE A 147 -2.57 -6.62 5.87
N ARG A 148 -3.22 -7.79 5.96
CA ARG A 148 -2.67 -8.98 6.63
C ARG A 148 -2.28 -10.06 5.64
N THR A 149 -2.57 -9.88 4.36
CA THR A 149 -2.24 -10.85 3.30
C THR A 149 -1.39 -10.24 2.19
N ALA A 150 -0.39 -11.00 1.73
CA ALA A 150 0.35 -10.81 0.48
C ALA A 150 0.40 -12.17 -0.27
N PRO A 151 -0.27 -12.32 -1.43
CA PRO A 151 -0.99 -11.30 -2.20
C PRO A 151 -2.21 -10.72 -1.48
N HIS A 152 -2.56 -9.47 -1.80
CA HIS A 152 -3.61 -8.70 -1.11
C HIS A 152 -5.00 -9.19 -1.49
N ILE A 153 -5.50 -10.17 -0.73
CA ILE A 153 -6.86 -10.68 -0.85
C ILE A 153 -7.78 -10.18 0.27
N ASP A 154 -7.24 -9.42 1.22
CA ASP A 154 -7.94 -8.91 2.42
C ASP A 154 -8.14 -7.38 2.43
N VAL A 155 -8.20 -6.78 1.23
CA VAL A 155 -8.37 -5.31 1.07
C VAL A 155 -9.68 -4.86 1.71
N ALA A 156 -10.80 -5.48 1.35
CA ALA A 156 -12.12 -5.12 1.85
C ALA A 156 -12.23 -5.30 3.38
N GLU A 157 -11.66 -6.39 3.90
CA GLU A 157 -11.62 -6.70 5.33
C GLU A 157 -10.78 -5.69 6.11
N THR A 158 -9.71 -5.16 5.52
CA THR A 158 -8.88 -4.13 6.16
C THR A 158 -9.56 -2.76 6.15
N GLN A 159 -10.24 -2.41 5.07
CA GLN A 159 -11.05 -1.20 4.99
C GLN A 159 -12.23 -1.25 5.98
N ALA A 160 -12.97 -2.36 6.02
CA ALA A 160 -14.04 -2.59 6.99
C ALA A 160 -13.51 -2.49 8.43
N ARG A 161 -12.36 -3.11 8.73
CA ARG A 161 -11.74 -3.04 10.07
C ARG A 161 -11.41 -1.60 10.49
N ALA A 162 -10.94 -0.75 9.58
CA ALA A 162 -10.67 0.66 9.88
C ALA A 162 -11.97 1.41 10.25
N VAL A 163 -13.03 1.20 9.47
CA VAL A 163 -14.33 1.87 9.69
C VAL A 163 -15.05 1.33 10.94
N ASP A 164 -15.00 0.01 11.17
CA ASP A 164 -15.50 -0.63 12.39
C ASP A 164 -14.86 -0.02 13.63
N LEU A 165 -13.53 0.11 13.64
CA LEU A 165 -12.78 0.71 14.74
C LEU A 165 -13.10 2.19 14.92
N LEU A 166 -13.22 2.93 13.82
CA LEU A 166 -13.61 4.35 13.85
C LEU A 166 -14.97 4.52 14.51
N LEU A 167 -15.98 3.77 14.06
CA LEU A 167 -17.32 3.83 14.62
C LEU A 167 -17.38 3.31 16.05
N HIS A 168 -16.63 2.27 16.39
CA HIS A 168 -16.52 1.81 17.77
C HIS A 168 -16.00 2.92 18.68
N CYS A 169 -14.96 3.63 18.25
CA CYS A 169 -14.38 4.75 19.01
C CYS A 169 -15.36 5.92 19.14
N LEU A 170 -16.01 6.32 18.04
CA LEU A 170 -17.00 7.40 18.05
C LEU A 170 -18.21 7.08 18.94
N ASN A 171 -18.78 5.87 18.82
CA ASN A 171 -19.93 5.45 19.64
C ASN A 171 -19.60 5.36 21.13
N SER A 172 -18.37 4.95 21.45
CA SER A 172 -17.95 4.72 22.85
C SER A 172 -17.30 5.94 23.50
N GLY A 173 -17.10 7.03 22.75
CA GLY A 173 -16.34 8.20 23.21
C GLY A 173 -14.87 7.87 23.51
N ILE A 174 -14.31 6.85 22.87
CA ILE A 174 -12.92 6.42 23.06
C ILE A 174 -12.04 7.22 22.10
N ARG A 175 -10.96 7.80 22.63
CA ARG A 175 -9.86 8.30 21.81
C ARG A 175 -8.69 7.31 21.88
N PRO A 176 -8.46 6.53 20.81
CA PRO A 176 -7.37 5.57 20.81
C PRO A 176 -6.00 6.27 20.77
N GLN A 177 -4.99 5.52 21.17
CA GLN A 177 -3.59 5.86 21.09
C GLN A 177 -2.89 4.84 20.19
N MET A 178 -1.70 5.18 19.71
CA MET A 178 -0.88 4.28 18.91
C MET A 178 0.53 4.13 19.48
N THR A 179 1.07 2.92 19.37
CA THR A 179 2.49 2.64 19.54
C THR A 179 3.06 2.24 18.19
N HIS A 180 4.16 2.86 17.79
CA HIS A 180 4.90 2.57 16.56
C HIS A 180 6.33 2.13 16.89
N ILE A 181 6.78 1.02 16.30
CA ILE A 181 8.17 0.56 16.37
C ILE A 181 8.64 0.28 14.95
N ALA A 182 9.62 1.05 14.49
CA ALA A 182 10.39 0.72 13.29
C ALA A 182 11.29 -0.49 13.59
N VAL A 183 11.27 -1.47 12.69
CA VAL A 183 12.11 -2.65 12.72
C VAL A 183 13.12 -2.51 11.57
N PRO A 184 14.44 -2.47 11.83
CA PRO A 184 15.44 -2.07 10.84
C PRO A 184 15.73 -3.18 9.82
N ILE A 185 14.71 -3.54 9.05
CA ILE A 185 14.68 -4.57 8.02
C ILE A 185 14.14 -3.93 6.76
N ILE A 186 14.70 -4.33 5.63
CA ILE A 186 14.18 -4.05 4.30
C ILE A 186 14.07 -5.39 3.59
N LEU A 187 12.86 -5.74 3.15
CA LEU A 187 12.57 -6.98 2.43
C LEU A 187 11.82 -6.64 1.14
N PRO A 188 12.14 -7.29 0.03
CA PRO A 188 11.42 -7.07 -1.21
C PRO A 188 10.10 -7.86 -1.20
N GLY A 189 9.07 -7.31 -1.83
CA GLY A 189 7.69 -7.82 -1.78
C GLY A 189 7.57 -9.30 -2.22
N GLU A 190 8.40 -9.72 -3.18
CA GLU A 190 8.43 -11.10 -3.67
C GLU A 190 8.89 -12.13 -2.62
N ARG A 191 9.52 -11.69 -1.52
CA ARG A 191 9.95 -12.54 -0.41
C ARG A 191 9.04 -12.44 0.81
N THR A 192 8.01 -11.60 0.79
CA THR A 192 7.16 -11.32 1.95
C THR A 192 5.74 -11.83 1.79
N SER A 193 5.52 -12.76 0.86
CA SER A 193 4.22 -13.44 0.72
C SER A 193 3.80 -14.10 2.02
N THR A 194 2.60 -13.77 2.51
CA THR A 194 2.03 -14.31 3.75
C THR A 194 1.48 -15.73 3.58
N VAL A 195 1.61 -16.32 2.39
CA VAL A 195 1.30 -17.73 2.13
C VAL A 195 2.40 -18.64 2.66
N TYR A 196 3.64 -18.14 2.70
CA TYR A 196 4.83 -18.90 3.07
C TYR A 196 5.37 -18.46 4.43
N GLU A 197 6.10 -19.37 5.10
CA GLU A 197 6.83 -19.03 6.31
C GLU A 197 8.07 -18.19 5.99
N PRO A 198 8.47 -17.23 6.85
CA PRO A 198 7.93 -16.97 8.19
C PRO A 198 6.74 -15.98 8.23
N ALA A 199 6.34 -15.40 7.10
CA ALA A 199 5.30 -14.38 7.05
C ALA A 199 3.94 -14.93 7.48
N ALA A 200 3.58 -16.14 7.06
CA ALA A 200 2.34 -16.81 7.43
C ALA A 200 2.13 -16.84 8.96
N SER A 201 3.11 -17.33 9.72
CA SER A 201 3.02 -17.36 11.18
C SER A 201 3.09 -15.97 11.83
N LEU A 202 3.86 -15.02 11.28
CA LEU A 202 3.94 -13.66 11.82
C LEU A 202 2.58 -12.93 11.72
N TYR A 203 2.00 -12.90 10.52
CA TYR A 203 0.73 -12.22 10.24
C TYR A 203 -0.46 -12.95 10.88
N GLY A 204 -0.44 -14.29 10.90
CA GLY A 204 -1.48 -15.11 11.53
C GLY A 204 -1.68 -14.86 13.03
N ARG A 205 -0.72 -14.20 13.70
CA ARG A 205 -0.80 -13.87 15.13
C ARG A 205 -1.50 -12.54 15.43
N LEU A 206 -1.63 -11.66 14.44
CA LEU A 206 -2.21 -10.31 14.62
C LEU A 206 -3.64 -10.32 15.17
N PRO A 207 -4.55 -11.23 14.74
CA PRO A 207 -5.88 -11.31 15.32
C PRO A 207 -5.85 -11.57 16.84
N ALA A 208 -5.00 -12.50 17.30
CA ALA A 208 -4.89 -12.83 18.72
C ALA A 208 -4.27 -11.69 19.54
N VAL A 209 -3.33 -10.92 18.97
CA VAL A 209 -2.79 -9.72 19.60
C VAL A 209 -3.87 -8.63 19.73
N SER A 210 -4.71 -8.47 18.72
CA SER A 210 -5.78 -7.47 18.69
C SER A 210 -6.90 -7.75 19.69
N GLN A 211 -6.98 -8.97 20.24
CA GLN A 211 -7.95 -9.38 21.27
C GLN A 211 -7.43 -9.18 22.71
N ARG A 212 -6.18 -8.72 22.88
CA ARG A 212 -5.61 -8.51 24.22
C ARG A 212 -6.25 -7.30 24.90
N PRO A 213 -6.52 -7.34 26.22
CA PRO A 213 -7.06 -6.19 26.94
C PRO A 213 -6.25 -4.92 26.74
N GLY A 214 -6.90 -3.84 26.30
CA GLY A 214 -6.27 -2.54 26.05
C GLY A 214 -5.62 -2.38 24.67
N VAL A 215 -5.70 -3.40 23.79
CA VAL A 215 -5.35 -3.34 22.37
C VAL A 215 -6.63 -3.41 21.55
N LEU A 216 -6.70 -2.61 20.48
CA LEU A 216 -7.82 -2.57 19.54
C LEU A 216 -7.44 -3.18 18.18
N ASP A 217 -6.23 -2.91 17.69
CA ASP A 217 -5.68 -3.54 16.49
C ASP A 217 -4.16 -3.61 16.53
N ALA A 218 -3.59 -4.56 15.81
CA ALA A 218 -2.16 -4.64 15.53
C ALA A 218 -1.93 -4.90 14.05
N SER A 219 -0.97 -4.17 13.48
CA SER A 219 -0.59 -4.22 12.08
C SER A 219 0.93 -4.34 11.93
N LEU A 220 1.34 -5.12 10.92
CA LEU A 220 2.74 -5.26 10.50
C LEU A 220 2.86 -4.73 9.09
N PHE A 221 3.82 -3.82 8.90
CA PHE A 221 4.19 -3.33 7.59
C PHE A 221 5.58 -3.85 7.28
N VAL A 222 5.76 -4.46 6.10
CA VAL A 222 7.09 -4.93 5.65
C VAL A 222 7.95 -3.79 5.13
N GLY A 223 7.34 -2.65 4.80
CA GLY A 223 7.99 -1.53 4.15
C GLY A 223 8.18 -1.75 2.65
N TYR A 224 8.50 -0.68 1.94
CA TYR A 224 8.69 -0.69 0.49
C TYR A 224 10.17 -0.43 0.18
N VAL A 225 10.87 -1.47 -0.23
CA VAL A 225 12.33 -1.50 -0.47
C VAL A 225 12.79 -0.61 -1.61
N TRP A 226 11.92 -0.31 -2.59
CA TRP A 226 12.30 0.46 -3.77
C TRP A 226 12.17 1.98 -3.58
N ALA A 227 11.96 2.42 -2.33
CA ALA A 227 12.02 3.82 -1.93
C ALA A 227 13.26 4.08 -1.06
N ASP A 228 14.18 4.92 -1.55
CA ASP A 228 15.30 5.47 -0.79
C ASP A 228 14.81 6.66 0.05
N GLU A 229 14.15 6.36 1.17
CA GLU A 229 13.65 7.35 2.12
C GLU A 229 14.15 7.07 3.55
N PRO A 230 14.32 8.09 4.40
CA PRO A 230 14.67 7.90 5.81
C PRO A 230 13.68 7.04 6.61
N ARG A 231 12.43 6.92 6.13
CA ARG A 231 11.36 6.12 6.74
C ARG A 231 11.33 4.67 6.27
N THR A 232 12.16 4.29 5.28
CA THR A 232 12.16 2.96 4.69
C THR A 232 12.59 1.91 5.71
N SER A 233 11.60 1.17 6.21
CA SER A 233 11.78 0.08 7.17
C SER A 233 10.49 -0.72 7.31
N ALA A 234 10.62 -1.97 7.74
CA ALA A 234 9.49 -2.66 8.34
C ALA A 234 9.01 -1.92 9.61
N SER A 235 7.73 -2.01 9.94
CA SER A 235 7.20 -1.39 11.15
C SER A 235 6.09 -2.21 11.81
N VAL A 236 5.94 -2.01 13.10
CA VAL A 236 4.83 -2.51 13.91
C VAL A 236 4.04 -1.33 14.41
N VAL A 237 2.73 -1.34 14.16
CA VAL A 237 1.80 -0.37 14.76
C VAL A 237 0.73 -1.09 15.55
N VAL A 238 0.50 -0.62 16.77
CA VAL A 238 -0.55 -1.12 17.67
C VAL A 238 -1.45 0.04 18.06
N VAL A 239 -2.75 -0.10 17.79
CA VAL A 239 -3.82 0.84 18.16
C VAL A 239 -4.48 0.31 19.44
N GLY A 240 -4.79 1.18 20.40
CA GLY A 240 -5.37 0.74 21.66
C GLY A 240 -5.65 1.86 22.65
N THR A 241 -5.93 1.48 23.90
CA THR A 241 -6.30 2.40 24.98
C THR A 241 -5.39 2.30 26.20
N ALA A 242 -4.58 1.23 26.30
CA ALA A 242 -3.67 1.02 27.42
C ALA A 242 -2.20 1.06 26.95
N ALA A 243 -1.50 2.15 27.27
CA ALA A 243 -0.12 2.38 26.84
C ALA A 243 0.83 1.20 27.14
N SER A 244 0.75 0.61 28.33
CA SER A 244 1.60 -0.52 28.71
C SER A 244 1.31 -1.79 27.90
N ALA A 245 0.03 -2.11 27.67
CA ALA A 245 -0.38 -3.27 26.88
C ALA A 245 0.04 -3.12 25.41
N MET A 246 -0.16 -1.93 24.83
CA MET A 246 0.26 -1.64 23.45
C MET A 246 1.78 -1.71 23.29
N GLN A 247 2.55 -1.12 24.21
CA GLN A 247 4.02 -1.19 24.17
C GLN A 247 4.53 -2.63 24.27
N GLN A 248 3.92 -3.44 25.14
CA GLN A 248 4.27 -4.85 25.26
C GLN A 248 3.97 -5.62 23.97
N ALA A 249 2.77 -5.43 23.40
CA ALA A 249 2.38 -6.07 22.14
C ALA A 249 3.29 -5.65 20.98
N ALA A 250 3.58 -4.36 20.84
CA ALA A 250 4.44 -3.85 19.79
C ALA A 250 5.87 -4.40 19.90
N ARG A 251 6.45 -4.41 21.10
CA ARG A 251 7.80 -4.96 21.35
C ARG A 251 7.87 -6.46 21.06
N GLU A 252 6.85 -7.21 21.44
CA GLU A 252 6.78 -8.64 21.18
C GLU A 252 6.77 -8.92 19.67
N LEU A 253 5.86 -8.25 18.94
CA LEU A 253 5.75 -8.38 17.48
C LEU A 253 7.05 -7.95 16.77
N ALA A 254 7.64 -6.81 17.17
CA ALA A 254 8.88 -6.32 16.59
C ALA A 254 10.05 -7.28 16.83
N ALA A 255 10.14 -7.85 18.05
CA ALA A 255 11.17 -8.84 18.36
C ALA A 255 11.01 -10.13 17.55
N GLN A 256 9.77 -10.58 17.33
CA GLN A 256 9.49 -11.77 16.52
C GLN A 256 9.81 -11.54 15.04
N PHE A 257 9.40 -10.39 14.50
CA PHE A 257 9.75 -10.03 13.13
C PHE A 257 11.28 -9.96 12.96
N TRP A 258 11.98 -9.30 13.89
CA TRP A 258 13.44 -9.26 13.90
C TRP A 258 14.08 -10.65 13.98
N ALA A 259 13.56 -11.54 14.81
CA ALA A 259 14.13 -12.89 15.02
C ALA A 259 14.12 -13.74 13.74
N VAL A 260 13.09 -13.60 12.90
CA VAL A 260 12.92 -14.41 11.67
C VAL A 260 13.33 -13.66 10.40
N ARG A 261 13.84 -12.42 10.50
CA ARG A 261 14.18 -11.56 9.35
C ARG A 261 15.04 -12.20 8.25
N ALA A 262 15.94 -13.11 8.64
CA ALA A 262 16.86 -13.79 7.72
C ALA A 262 16.27 -15.08 7.11
N GLN A 263 15.04 -15.44 7.48
CA GLN A 263 14.35 -16.65 7.02
C GLN A 263 13.34 -16.36 5.90
N PHE A 264 13.08 -15.07 5.61
CA PHE A 264 12.25 -14.68 4.47
C PHE A 264 12.96 -15.04 3.16
N ASP A 265 12.26 -15.80 2.33
CA ASP A 265 12.75 -16.27 1.04
C ASP A 265 11.61 -16.31 0.01
N SER A 266 11.97 -16.58 -1.24
CA SER A 266 11.02 -16.76 -2.33
C SER A 266 10.26 -18.06 -2.11
N GLY A 267 8.92 -17.99 -2.06
CA GLY A 267 8.06 -19.18 -1.90
C GLY A 267 7.99 -20.10 -3.14
N MET A 268 8.85 -19.87 -4.13
CA MET A 268 8.87 -20.51 -5.44
C MET A 268 10.30 -20.63 -5.96
N PRO A 269 10.57 -21.54 -6.93
CA PRO A 269 11.88 -21.63 -7.56
C PRO A 269 12.30 -20.29 -8.18
N VAL A 270 13.53 -19.88 -7.89
CA VAL A 270 14.15 -18.68 -8.43
C VAL A 270 15.52 -19.01 -9.01
N GLY A 271 15.95 -18.19 -9.96
CA GLY A 271 17.25 -18.32 -10.60
C GLY A 271 17.50 -17.17 -11.57
N SER A 272 18.67 -17.19 -12.21
CA SER A 272 18.92 -16.35 -13.37
C SER A 272 17.93 -16.66 -14.49
N ILE A 273 17.76 -15.74 -15.44
CA ILE A 273 16.85 -15.92 -16.58
C ILE A 273 17.16 -17.24 -17.34
N ASP A 274 18.43 -17.59 -17.54
CA ASP A 274 18.82 -18.82 -18.24
C ASP A 274 18.52 -20.09 -17.42
N GLU A 275 18.70 -20.05 -16.09
CA GLU A 275 18.30 -21.14 -15.19
C GLU A 275 16.78 -21.32 -15.20
N CYS A 276 16.01 -20.23 -15.13
CA CYS A 276 14.55 -20.26 -15.20
C CYS A 276 14.03 -20.81 -16.54
N ILE A 277 14.64 -20.43 -17.66
CA ILE A 277 14.32 -21.00 -18.98
C ILE A 277 14.62 -22.50 -19.00
N THR A 278 15.77 -22.92 -18.45
CA THR A 278 16.15 -24.33 -18.38
C THR A 278 15.16 -25.13 -17.54
N MET A 279 14.77 -24.62 -16.38
CA MET A 279 13.74 -25.22 -15.52
C MET A 279 12.40 -25.32 -16.26
N ALA A 280 11.97 -24.25 -16.93
CA ALA A 280 10.70 -24.23 -17.66
C ALA A 280 10.66 -25.22 -18.84
N LEU A 281 11.77 -25.40 -19.56
CA LEU A 281 11.86 -26.38 -20.66
C LEU A 281 11.89 -27.84 -20.18
N ALA A 282 12.36 -28.07 -18.96
CA ALA A 282 12.39 -29.39 -18.32
C ALA A 282 11.12 -29.72 -17.54
N ALA A 283 10.23 -28.74 -17.36
CA ALA A 283 9.02 -28.87 -16.56
C ALA A 283 8.03 -29.86 -17.23
N PRO A 284 7.37 -30.75 -16.45
CA PRO A 284 6.33 -31.62 -16.97
C PRO A 284 5.02 -30.88 -17.31
N GLU A 285 4.84 -29.67 -16.78
CA GLU A 285 3.65 -28.86 -17.00
C GLU A 285 3.56 -28.38 -18.46
N PRO A 286 2.35 -28.33 -19.04
CA PRO A 286 2.15 -27.88 -20.42
C PRO A 286 2.37 -26.36 -20.58
N CYS A 287 2.37 -25.61 -19.48
CA CYS A 287 2.58 -24.16 -19.44
C CYS A 287 3.25 -23.79 -18.12
N VAL A 288 4.32 -23.00 -18.20
CA VAL A 288 5.07 -22.49 -17.05
C VAL A 288 5.08 -20.97 -17.12
N PHE A 289 4.87 -20.32 -15.98
CA PHE A 289 4.99 -18.87 -15.84
C PHE A 289 6.36 -18.52 -15.27
N ILE A 290 7.11 -17.68 -15.98
CA ILE A 290 8.33 -17.05 -15.47
C ILE A 290 7.99 -15.59 -15.21
N SER A 291 8.13 -15.16 -13.96
CA SER A 291 7.97 -13.76 -13.57
C SER A 291 9.34 -13.09 -13.53
N ASP A 292 9.46 -11.91 -14.14
CA ASP A 292 10.65 -11.07 -14.02
C ASP A 292 10.55 -10.22 -12.75
N SER A 293 11.26 -10.62 -11.70
CA SER A 293 11.29 -9.86 -10.45
C SER A 293 12.18 -8.62 -10.53
N GLY A 294 13.08 -8.52 -11.53
CA GLY A 294 14.01 -7.41 -11.68
C GLY A 294 13.40 -6.16 -12.31
N ASP A 295 12.34 -6.32 -13.08
CA ASP A 295 11.61 -5.22 -13.75
C ASP A 295 10.10 -5.39 -13.58
N ASN A 296 9.64 -5.46 -12.33
CA ASN A 296 8.25 -5.68 -11.98
C ASN A 296 7.43 -4.37 -11.95
N PRO A 297 6.50 -4.14 -12.90
CA PRO A 297 5.67 -2.93 -12.91
C PRO A 297 4.73 -2.81 -11.71
N THR A 298 4.37 -3.93 -11.07
CA THR A 298 3.53 -3.90 -9.85
C THR A 298 4.32 -3.52 -8.60
N ALA A 299 5.63 -3.25 -8.72
CA ALA A 299 6.49 -2.78 -7.66
C ALA A 299 7.25 -1.51 -8.08
N GLY A 300 6.78 -0.79 -9.10
CA GLY A 300 7.38 0.46 -9.60
C GLY A 300 8.46 0.29 -10.67
N GLY A 301 8.71 -0.93 -11.16
CA GLY A 301 9.50 -1.20 -12.36
C GLY A 301 8.85 -0.61 -13.62
N VAL A 302 9.61 -0.49 -14.71
CA VAL A 302 9.10 0.11 -15.96
C VAL A 302 8.48 -0.95 -16.86
N GLY A 303 9.00 -2.18 -16.82
CA GLY A 303 8.58 -3.30 -17.66
C GLY A 303 9.11 -3.23 -19.09
N ASP A 304 9.98 -2.27 -19.42
CA ASP A 304 10.46 -2.00 -20.79
C ASP A 304 11.77 -2.71 -21.13
N LEU A 305 12.35 -3.48 -20.20
CA LEU A 305 13.60 -4.18 -20.43
C LEU A 305 13.39 -5.41 -21.34
N PRO A 306 13.99 -5.46 -22.55
CA PRO A 306 13.83 -6.60 -23.46
C PRO A 306 14.76 -7.77 -23.10
N ILE A 307 15.27 -7.83 -21.87
CA ILE A 307 16.33 -8.77 -21.45
C ILE A 307 15.80 -10.20 -21.51
N VAL A 308 14.61 -10.47 -20.95
CA VAL A 308 13.98 -11.80 -21.02
C VAL A 308 13.77 -12.23 -22.47
N LEU A 309 13.30 -11.33 -23.34
CA LEU A 309 13.14 -11.61 -24.77
C LEU A 309 14.47 -12.00 -25.44
N ALA A 310 15.55 -11.28 -25.15
CA ALA A 310 16.87 -11.58 -25.70
C ALA A 310 17.35 -12.98 -25.29
N HIS A 311 17.11 -13.37 -24.03
CA HIS A 311 17.46 -14.70 -23.53
C HIS A 311 16.62 -15.81 -24.17
N LEU A 312 15.30 -15.62 -24.29
CA LEU A 312 14.41 -16.59 -24.96
C LEU A 312 14.83 -16.84 -26.43
N LEU A 313 15.17 -15.78 -27.16
CA LEU A 313 15.64 -15.88 -28.55
C LEU A 313 17.00 -16.59 -28.64
N ARG A 314 17.93 -16.26 -27.74
CA ARG A 314 19.26 -16.87 -27.70
C ARG A 314 19.20 -18.35 -27.36
N ALA A 315 18.31 -18.76 -26.46
CA ALA A 315 18.06 -20.15 -26.11
C ALA A 315 17.23 -20.91 -27.15
N ALA A 316 16.77 -20.24 -28.22
CA ALA A 316 15.90 -20.79 -29.25
C ALA A 316 14.67 -21.51 -28.68
N VAL A 317 14.03 -20.90 -27.66
CA VAL A 317 12.86 -21.47 -27.01
C VAL A 317 11.75 -21.69 -28.04
N PRO A 318 11.22 -22.91 -28.20
CA PRO A 318 10.35 -23.26 -29.33
C PRO A 318 8.95 -22.64 -29.23
N SER A 319 8.47 -22.36 -28.02
CA SER A 319 7.15 -21.78 -27.77
C SER A 319 7.19 -20.95 -26.50
N ALA A 320 7.06 -19.63 -26.64
CA ALA A 320 6.98 -18.71 -25.51
C ALA A 320 6.06 -17.53 -25.85
N VAL A 321 5.34 -17.03 -24.86
CA VAL A 321 4.59 -15.78 -24.93
C VAL A 321 5.24 -14.82 -23.95
N LEU A 322 5.65 -13.65 -24.43
CA LEU A 322 6.05 -12.54 -23.58
C LEU A 322 4.83 -11.62 -23.43
N ALA A 323 4.35 -11.46 -22.19
CA ALA A 323 3.09 -10.78 -21.92
C ALA A 323 3.09 -9.31 -22.36
N SER A 324 4.16 -8.57 -22.06
CA SER A 324 4.26 -7.16 -22.40
C SER A 324 5.72 -6.68 -22.42
N ILE A 325 6.01 -5.73 -23.30
CA ILE A 325 7.14 -4.78 -23.21
C ILE A 325 6.55 -3.42 -23.60
N PRO A 326 6.29 -2.50 -22.65
CA PRO A 326 5.84 -1.16 -22.95
C PRO A 326 6.89 -0.40 -23.78
N ASP A 327 6.50 0.13 -24.93
CA ASP A 327 7.35 1.01 -25.75
C ASP A 327 6.48 2.00 -26.55
N ALA A 328 6.29 3.19 -25.98
CA ALA A 328 5.46 4.24 -26.58
C ALA A 328 6.03 4.76 -27.92
N GLN A 329 7.35 4.69 -28.14
CA GLN A 329 7.99 5.17 -29.37
C GLN A 329 7.84 4.15 -30.49
N ARG A 330 8.06 2.86 -30.22
CA ARG A 330 7.87 1.79 -31.22
C ARG A 330 6.42 1.58 -31.61
N TRP A 331 5.47 1.73 -30.68
CA TRP A 331 4.04 1.62 -31.02
C TRP A 331 3.67 2.55 -32.18
N ARG A 332 4.14 3.81 -32.13
CA ARG A 332 3.89 4.80 -33.19
C ARG A 332 4.51 4.42 -34.53
N CYS A 333 5.65 3.73 -34.53
CA CYS A 333 6.33 3.26 -35.75
C CYS A 333 5.66 2.02 -36.36
N VAL A 334 5.25 1.05 -35.54
CA VAL A 334 4.58 -0.17 -36.00
C VAL A 334 3.17 0.13 -36.50
N TRP A 335 2.43 0.99 -35.79
CA TRP A 335 1.10 1.43 -36.21
C TRP A 335 1.13 2.10 -37.59
N ARG A 336 2.06 3.05 -37.78
CA ARG A 336 2.22 3.77 -39.07
C ARG A 336 2.65 2.85 -40.23
N ARG A 337 3.44 1.81 -39.96
CA ARG A 337 3.91 0.90 -41.04
C ARG A 337 2.87 -0.15 -41.45
N ARG A 338 1.90 -0.45 -40.58
CA ARG A 338 0.96 -1.56 -40.79
C ARG A 338 -0.46 -1.07 -41.11
N TRP A 339 -0.81 0.17 -40.74
CA TRP A 339 -2.17 0.71 -40.83
C TRP A 339 -2.25 2.21 -41.17
N GLY A 340 -1.12 2.84 -41.52
CA GLY A 340 -1.03 4.25 -41.90
C GLY A 340 -0.61 4.46 -43.34
#